data_AF-A0A290ZFH3-F1
#
_entry.id   AF-A0A290ZFH3-F1
#
_cell.length_a   1.000
_cell.length_b   1.000
_cell.length_c   1.000
_cell.angle_alpha   90.00
_cell.angle_beta   90.00
_cell.angle_gamma   90.00
#
_symmetry.space_group_name_H-M   'P 1'
#
loop_
_entity.id
_entity.type
_entity.pdbx_description
1 polymer ?
#
loop_
_entity_poly.entity_id
_entity_poly.type
_entity_poly.pdbx_seq_one_letter_code
_entity_poly.pdbx_strand_id
1 'polypeptide(L)'
;MTLAASSWSPCRAGSTRSTAAWSRRGTTTSSWTTTRTPTGSCSTPRAWMTCWTSCGPLPSSTRSPRKRSTVLWMARVRPEARPARFALPLIGLLVVASGCTDSQGGTADPDSRDGGAATSQATSAPKKSNRPQEFKLDGLDPCKALTADQMAQLGLARTRVGDPTSFAELENVPICDYSSNTGKTITYGVSFITTRGYDYWNGNGNLEVTPTTVAGYDASLMKLVGDKAYTCDVAVDVADGQHLHLSHHAGSDANQEELCRKVTSAAEMVLDTLPSLS
;
A
#
# COMPACT_ATOMS: atom_id res chain seq x y z
N MET A 1 -3.24 -52.85 6.49
CA MET A 1 -2.52 -51.69 7.04
C MET A 1 -3.49 -50.52 7.01
N THR A 2 -4.05 -50.20 8.16
CA THR A 2 -5.23 -49.33 8.32
C THR A 2 -4.78 -48.12 9.12
N LEU A 3 -4.68 -46.95 8.49
CA LEU A 3 -4.31 -45.71 9.17
C LEU A 3 -5.57 -44.90 9.44
N ALA A 4 -5.74 -44.57 10.73
CA ALA A 4 -6.90 -43.93 11.31
C ALA A 4 -7.01 -42.46 10.92
N ALA A 5 -8.24 -42.02 10.66
CA ALA A 5 -8.62 -40.63 10.47
C ALA A 5 -8.79 -39.93 11.81
N SER A 6 -8.06 -38.83 12.02
CA SER A 6 -8.20 -37.96 13.20
C SER A 6 -9.23 -36.88 12.91
N SER A 7 -10.42 -37.01 13.49
CA SER A 7 -11.49 -36.02 13.44
C SER A 7 -11.19 -34.83 14.35
N TRP A 8 -11.15 -33.61 13.82
CA TRP A 8 -11.16 -32.38 14.61
C TRP A 8 -12.59 -31.86 14.74
N SER A 9 -13.05 -31.67 15.98
CA SER A 9 -14.32 -31.00 16.28
C SER A 9 -14.09 -29.50 16.49
N PRO A 10 -14.91 -28.61 15.89
CA PRO A 10 -14.80 -27.17 16.15
C PRO A 10 -15.49 -26.75 17.46
N CYS A 11 -14.79 -25.90 18.23
CA CYS A 11 -15.35 -25.21 19.39
C CYS A 11 -16.48 -24.27 18.96
N ARG A 12 -17.67 -24.52 19.52
CA ARG A 12 -18.89 -23.75 19.31
C ARG A 12 -18.86 -22.50 20.19
N ALA A 13 -18.69 -21.32 19.61
CA ALA A 13 -18.82 -20.04 20.32
C ALA A 13 -20.30 -19.73 20.59
N GLY A 14 -20.63 -19.54 21.87
CA GLY A 14 -21.98 -19.22 22.34
C GLY A 14 -22.37 -17.78 22.02
N SER A 15 -23.46 -17.63 21.28
CA SER A 15 -24.14 -16.36 21.01
C SER A 15 -25.04 -16.00 22.21
N THR A 16 -24.68 -14.98 22.98
CA THR A 16 -25.62 -14.32 23.91
C THR A 16 -26.24 -13.12 23.21
N ARG A 17 -27.49 -13.29 22.78
CA ARG A 17 -28.35 -12.29 22.16
C ARG A 17 -29.09 -11.53 23.27
N SER A 18 -28.61 -10.35 23.67
CA SER A 18 -29.36 -9.46 24.56
C SER A 18 -30.37 -8.65 23.75
N THR A 19 -31.65 -8.97 23.95
CA THR A 19 -32.77 -8.15 23.49
C THR A 19 -33.06 -7.09 24.55
N ALA A 20 -32.92 -5.81 24.19
CA ALA A 20 -33.42 -4.70 24.98
C ALA A 20 -34.54 -4.04 24.19
N ALA A 21 -35.76 -4.13 24.73
CA ALA A 21 -36.95 -3.49 24.21
C ALA A 21 -37.55 -2.62 25.33
N TRP A 22 -38.22 -1.53 24.92
CA TRP A 22 -39.01 -0.54 25.69
C TRP A 22 -38.18 0.53 26.41
N SER A 23 -38.55 1.81 26.49
CA SER A 23 -39.86 2.50 26.41
C SER A 23 -39.66 4.00 26.08
N ARG A 24 -40.67 4.64 25.48
CA ARG A 24 -40.80 6.11 25.30
C ARG A 24 -41.50 6.77 26.51
N ARG A 25 -41.14 8.04 26.77
CA ARG A 25 -41.69 9.10 27.68
C ARG A 25 -40.78 9.34 28.89
N GLY A 26 -40.50 10.56 29.33
CA GLY A 26 -40.87 11.91 28.93
C GLY A 26 -39.99 12.90 29.70
N THR A 27 -40.19 14.18 29.40
CA THR A 27 -39.51 15.38 29.93
C THR A 27 -39.44 15.51 31.46
N THR A 28 -38.37 16.18 31.94
CA THR A 28 -38.33 17.44 32.74
C THR A 28 -37.33 17.40 33.92
N THR A 29 -36.38 18.36 33.88
CA THR A 29 -35.71 19.10 34.99
C THR A 29 -34.94 18.42 36.13
N SER A 30 -33.65 18.81 36.19
CA SER A 30 -32.84 19.27 37.35
C SER A 30 -32.85 18.50 38.68
N SER A 31 -31.68 18.05 39.13
CA SER A 31 -30.89 18.69 40.21
C SER A 31 -29.89 17.70 40.86
N TRP A 32 -28.66 18.17 41.00
CA TRP A 32 -27.57 17.88 41.93
C TRP A 32 -27.60 16.70 42.95
N THR A 33 -26.40 16.13 43.09
CA THR A 33 -25.70 15.59 44.29
C THR A 33 -25.86 14.12 44.70
N THR A 34 -24.67 13.53 44.89
CA THR A 34 -24.25 12.60 45.96
C THR A 34 -23.94 11.16 45.56
N THR A 35 -22.63 10.91 45.52
CA THR A 35 -21.86 9.73 45.94
C THR A 35 -22.63 8.55 46.55
N ARG A 36 -22.41 7.34 46.02
CA ARG A 36 -22.31 6.10 46.82
C ARG A 36 -21.61 4.98 46.06
N THR A 37 -20.48 4.55 46.60
CA THR A 37 -19.76 3.32 46.31
C THR A 37 -20.59 2.10 46.73
N PRO A 38 -20.71 1.04 45.91
CA PRO A 38 -21.15 -0.26 46.39
C PRO A 38 -19.95 -1.14 46.69
N THR A 39 -19.80 -1.44 47.99
CA THR A 39 -19.02 -2.53 48.57
C THR A 39 -19.66 -3.86 48.16
N GLY A 40 -18.99 -4.64 47.32
CA GLY A 40 -19.39 -5.99 46.93
C GLY A 40 -18.65 -7.04 47.77
N SER A 41 -19.30 -7.46 48.85
CA SER A 41 -18.98 -8.66 49.65
C SER A 41 -19.74 -9.85 49.07
N CYS A 42 -19.06 -10.97 48.79
CA CYS A 42 -19.62 -12.33 48.71
C CYS A 42 -18.42 -13.30 48.71
N SER A 43 -18.04 -13.84 49.87
CA SER A 43 -18.50 -15.14 50.40
C SER A 43 -17.97 -16.34 49.59
N THR A 44 -16.87 -16.89 50.11
CA THR A 44 -16.31 -18.19 49.80
C THR A 44 -17.23 -19.34 50.24
N PRO A 45 -17.04 -20.53 49.65
CA PRO A 45 -16.98 -21.74 50.46
C PRO A 45 -15.59 -22.38 50.40
N ARG A 46 -15.12 -22.70 51.61
CA ARG A 46 -13.97 -23.54 51.93
C ARG A 46 -14.07 -24.91 51.29
N ALA A 47 -12.95 -25.43 50.80
CA ALA A 47 -12.59 -26.84 50.96
C ALA A 47 -11.14 -27.15 50.54
N TRP A 48 -10.27 -27.32 51.54
CA TRP A 48 -9.09 -28.21 51.62
C TRP A 48 -7.92 -27.96 50.64
N MET A 49 -6.87 -27.26 51.07
CA MET A 49 -5.66 -27.82 51.70
C MET A 49 -4.87 -28.78 50.80
N THR A 50 -3.77 -28.30 50.21
CA THR A 50 -2.43 -28.79 50.55
C THR A 50 -1.39 -27.72 50.23
N CYS A 51 -0.44 -27.64 51.15
CA CYS A 51 0.77 -26.83 51.18
C CYS A 51 1.47 -26.65 49.82
N TRP A 52 2.12 -25.50 49.62
CA TRP A 52 3.58 -25.46 49.69
C TRP A 52 4.06 -24.03 49.98
N THR A 53 4.76 -23.98 51.10
CA THR A 53 5.65 -22.96 51.63
C THR A 53 6.70 -22.57 50.60
N SER A 54 6.90 -21.27 50.35
CA SER A 54 8.20 -20.62 50.10
C SER A 54 7.99 -19.13 49.79
N CYS A 55 7.83 -18.32 50.82
CA CYS A 55 8.06 -16.88 50.75
C CYS A 55 9.58 -16.66 50.80
N GLY A 56 10.18 -16.33 49.65
CA GLY A 56 11.53 -15.77 49.59
C GLY A 56 11.47 -14.24 49.47
N PRO A 57 12.21 -13.47 50.28
CA PRO A 57 12.31 -12.02 50.12
C PRO A 57 13.27 -11.63 48.97
N LEU A 58 12.80 -10.65 48.17
CA LEU A 58 13.48 -9.62 47.36
C LEU A 58 14.93 -9.83 46.90
N PRO A 59 15.23 -9.38 45.66
CA PRO A 59 16.11 -8.23 45.60
C PRO A 59 15.56 -7.06 44.78
N SER A 60 15.55 -5.91 45.44
CA SER A 60 15.56 -4.57 44.88
C SER A 60 16.64 -4.44 43.81
N SER A 61 16.26 -4.30 42.54
CA SER A 61 17.21 -3.93 41.49
C SER A 61 17.22 -2.42 41.29
N THR A 62 18.41 -1.90 41.54
CA THR A 62 18.81 -0.51 41.58
C THR A 62 18.59 0.15 40.22
N ARG A 63 17.77 1.19 40.21
CA ARG A 63 17.55 2.11 39.09
C ARG A 63 18.86 2.85 38.80
N SER A 64 19.65 2.33 37.87
CA SER A 64 20.87 3.01 37.40
C SER A 64 20.51 4.20 36.50
N PRO A 65 20.98 5.42 36.79
CA PRO A 65 20.79 6.56 35.92
C PRO A 65 21.69 6.42 34.70
N ARG A 66 21.09 6.18 33.53
CA ARG A 66 21.79 6.22 32.24
C ARG A 66 22.30 7.66 32.02
N LYS A 67 23.61 7.83 32.18
CA LYS A 67 24.35 9.06 31.84
C LYS A 67 23.99 9.45 30.39
N ARG A 68 23.50 10.69 30.23
CA ARG A 68 23.42 11.38 28.94
C ARG A 68 24.84 11.52 28.40
N SER A 69 25.23 10.68 27.46
CA SER A 69 26.43 10.94 26.65
C SER A 69 26.06 11.97 25.60
N THR A 70 26.30 13.23 25.92
CA THR A 70 26.33 14.34 24.97
C THR A 70 27.55 14.14 24.08
N VAL A 71 27.47 13.24 23.10
CA VAL A 71 28.49 13.14 22.06
C VAL A 71 28.14 14.16 20.99
N LEU A 72 28.73 15.34 21.18
CA LEU A 72 28.94 16.37 20.16
C LEU A 72 29.67 15.75 18.96
N TRP A 73 28.91 15.14 18.04
CA TRP A 73 29.38 14.89 16.68
C TRP A 73 29.18 16.18 15.87
N MET A 74 30.04 17.16 16.14
CA MET A 74 30.33 18.21 15.17
C MET A 74 31.29 17.63 14.11
N ALA A 75 30.77 16.83 13.18
CA ALA A 75 31.44 16.55 11.93
C ALA A 75 30.84 17.47 10.87
N ARG A 76 31.34 18.71 10.89
CA ARG A 76 31.15 19.75 9.88
C ARG A 76 31.85 19.26 8.60
N VAL A 77 31.21 18.40 7.81
CA VAL A 77 31.66 18.08 6.45
C VAL A 77 31.44 19.33 5.60
N ARG A 78 32.56 19.95 5.25
CA ARG A 78 32.63 21.12 4.37
C ARG A 78 32.19 20.70 2.96
N PRO A 79 31.40 21.51 2.25
CA PRO A 79 31.20 21.32 0.82
C PRO A 79 32.53 21.58 0.12
N GLU A 80 33.06 20.57 -0.60
CA GLU A 80 34.13 20.80 -1.58
C GLU A 80 33.56 21.62 -2.74
N ALA A 81 33.67 22.94 -2.63
CA ALA A 81 33.60 23.84 -3.76
C ALA A 81 34.84 23.60 -4.64
N ARG A 82 34.65 22.93 -5.78
CA ARG A 82 35.63 22.93 -6.87
C ARG A 82 35.34 24.12 -7.80
N PRO A 83 36.27 25.08 -7.95
CA PRO A 83 36.13 26.16 -8.89
C PRO A 83 36.69 25.82 -10.28
N ALA A 84 36.03 26.41 -11.28
CA ALA A 84 36.62 27.04 -12.46
C ALA A 84 37.11 26.21 -13.66
N ARG A 85 36.39 26.45 -14.77
CA ARG A 85 36.86 26.96 -16.08
C ARG A 85 37.69 26.05 -17.00
N PHE A 86 37.06 25.54 -18.06
CA PHE A 86 37.61 25.42 -19.42
C PHE A 86 36.43 25.55 -20.41
N ALA A 87 36.20 26.71 -21.01
CA ALA A 87 36.70 27.13 -22.34
C ALA A 87 36.06 26.36 -23.52
N LEU A 88 35.09 27.02 -24.18
CA LEU A 88 34.56 26.71 -25.51
C LEU A 88 35.67 26.75 -26.59
N PRO A 89 35.47 26.05 -27.72
CA PRO A 89 35.40 26.81 -28.97
C PRO A 89 34.22 26.47 -29.89
N LEU A 90 33.76 27.56 -30.52
CA LEU A 90 32.84 27.72 -31.63
C LEU A 90 33.39 27.11 -32.94
N ILE A 91 32.65 26.20 -33.60
CA ILE A 91 32.71 25.88 -35.05
C ILE A 91 31.32 25.29 -35.37
N GLY A 92 30.54 25.64 -36.39
CA GLY A 92 30.73 26.45 -37.57
C GLY A 92 29.61 26.02 -38.54
N LEU A 93 28.75 26.98 -38.88
CA LEU A 93 27.58 26.94 -39.75
C LEU A 93 27.79 26.19 -41.10
N LEU A 94 26.84 25.34 -41.51
CA LEU A 94 26.66 25.01 -42.92
C LEU A 94 25.17 24.78 -43.26
N VAL A 95 24.62 25.77 -43.96
CA VAL A 95 23.29 25.82 -44.56
C VAL A 95 23.32 25.11 -45.91
N VAL A 96 22.37 24.21 -46.18
CA VAL A 96 21.91 23.95 -47.54
C VAL A 96 20.39 23.84 -47.52
N ALA A 97 19.74 24.83 -48.15
CA ALA A 97 18.34 24.77 -48.54
C ALA A 97 18.24 24.04 -49.89
N SER A 98 17.35 23.05 -49.98
CA SER A 98 16.83 22.57 -51.25
C SER A 98 15.33 22.34 -51.08
N GLY A 99 14.55 23.26 -51.66
CA GLY A 99 13.13 23.04 -51.90
C GLY A 99 12.94 22.19 -53.15
N CYS A 100 11.84 21.43 -53.16
CA CYS A 100 11.02 21.24 -54.35
C CYS A 100 9.56 21.36 -53.90
N THR A 101 8.94 22.45 -54.34
CA THR A 101 7.49 22.49 -54.54
C THR A 101 7.24 21.78 -55.86
N ASP A 102 6.30 20.84 -55.91
CA ASP A 102 5.51 20.65 -57.11
C ASP A 102 4.11 20.22 -56.70
N SER A 103 3.18 21.14 -56.95
CA SER A 103 1.75 20.96 -56.80
C SER A 103 1.24 20.36 -58.11
N GLN A 104 0.96 19.06 -58.14
CA GLN A 104 0.23 18.47 -59.25
C GLN A 104 -1.24 18.28 -58.85
N GLY A 105 -2.06 19.26 -59.24
CA GLY A 105 -3.50 19.11 -59.31
C GLY A 105 -3.87 18.32 -60.57
N GLY A 106 -4.64 17.24 -60.40
CA GLY A 106 -5.33 16.53 -61.47
C GLY A 106 -6.73 16.15 -60.97
N THR A 107 -7.76 16.67 -61.63
CA THR A 107 -9.18 16.43 -61.36
C THR A 107 -9.66 15.14 -62.04
N ALA A 108 -10.65 14.47 -61.41
CA ALA A 108 -11.37 13.21 -61.68
C ALA A 108 -11.66 12.86 -63.17
N ASP A 109 -11.92 11.61 -63.57
CA ASP A 109 -13.11 10.78 -63.25
C ASP A 109 -12.95 9.32 -63.83
N PRO A 110 -13.95 8.42 -63.78
CA PRO A 110 -14.02 7.22 -62.93
C PRO A 110 -13.79 5.89 -63.68
N ASP A 111 -13.98 4.79 -62.93
CA ASP A 111 -14.52 3.49 -63.35
C ASP A 111 -13.56 2.27 -63.33
N SER A 112 -13.80 1.42 -62.31
CA SER A 112 -13.85 -0.05 -62.38
C SER A 112 -12.59 -0.88 -62.69
N ARG A 113 -11.96 -1.46 -61.64
CA ARG A 113 -12.17 -2.87 -61.22
C ARG A 113 -11.13 -3.35 -60.20
N ASP A 114 -11.67 -4.12 -59.25
CA ASP A 114 -11.06 -4.79 -58.10
C ASP A 114 -9.73 -5.51 -58.33
N GLY A 115 -8.87 -5.43 -57.31
CA GLY A 115 -7.67 -6.26 -57.18
C GLY A 115 -6.52 -5.61 -56.41
N GLY A 116 -6.80 -4.70 -55.46
CA GLY A 116 -5.77 -4.04 -54.66
C GLY A 116 -5.77 -4.57 -53.24
N ALA A 117 -4.71 -5.28 -52.85
CA ALA A 117 -4.43 -5.65 -51.48
C ALA A 117 -4.51 -4.40 -50.58
N ALA A 118 -5.58 -4.30 -49.81
CA ALA A 118 -5.68 -3.33 -48.74
C ALA A 118 -4.66 -3.73 -47.67
N THR A 119 -3.49 -3.11 -47.71
CA THR A 119 -2.62 -2.98 -46.54
C THR A 119 -3.42 -2.18 -45.52
N SER A 120 -4.24 -2.89 -44.75
CA SER A 120 -4.91 -2.35 -43.59
C SER A 120 -3.82 -2.02 -42.60
N GLN A 121 -3.36 -0.77 -42.66
CA GLN A 121 -2.59 -0.16 -41.60
C GLN A 121 -3.53 -0.11 -40.41
N ALA A 122 -3.50 -1.19 -39.62
CA ALA A 122 -4.17 -1.27 -38.34
C ALA A 122 -3.51 -0.22 -37.46
N THR A 123 -4.06 0.99 -37.49
CA THR A 123 -3.92 1.94 -36.39
C THR A 123 -4.51 1.22 -35.19
N SER A 124 -3.66 0.53 -34.44
CA SER A 124 -4.03 -0.11 -33.19
C SER A 124 -4.50 1.00 -32.27
N ALA A 125 -5.82 1.17 -32.20
CA ALA A 125 -6.45 1.97 -31.17
C ALA A 125 -5.85 1.53 -29.82
N PRO A 126 -5.53 2.47 -28.92
CA PRO A 126 -4.98 2.13 -27.62
C PRO A 126 -5.91 1.12 -26.96
N LYS A 127 -5.34 -0.03 -26.56
CA LYS A 127 -6.10 -1.10 -25.93
C LYS A 127 -6.79 -0.50 -24.70
N LYS A 128 -8.12 -0.47 -24.72
CA LYS A 128 -8.91 -0.02 -23.56
C LYS A 128 -8.57 -0.96 -22.41
N SER A 129 -8.03 -0.39 -21.33
CA SER A 129 -7.71 -1.14 -20.12
C SER A 129 -8.98 -1.73 -19.49
N ASN A 130 -8.86 -2.91 -18.90
CA ASN A 130 -9.96 -3.56 -18.21
C ASN A 130 -10.13 -3.00 -16.79
N ARG A 131 -11.25 -2.31 -16.56
CA ARG A 131 -11.65 -1.74 -15.26
C ARG A 131 -13.11 -2.09 -14.98
N PRO A 132 -13.39 -3.10 -14.13
CA PRO A 132 -14.76 -3.49 -13.81
C PRO A 132 -15.59 -2.33 -13.24
N GLN A 133 -14.96 -1.47 -12.43
CA GLN A 133 -15.54 -0.24 -11.92
C GLN A 133 -14.46 0.85 -11.83
N GLU A 134 -14.77 2.07 -12.27
CA GLU A 134 -13.83 3.18 -12.20
C GLU A 134 -13.86 3.85 -10.80
N PHE A 135 -12.68 4.09 -10.21
CA PHE A 135 -12.52 4.79 -8.94
C PHE A 135 -11.55 5.96 -9.09
N LYS A 136 -12.04 7.19 -8.87
CA LYS A 136 -11.18 8.38 -8.77
C LYS A 136 -10.53 8.41 -7.38
N LEU A 137 -9.22 8.58 -7.34
CA LEU A 137 -8.45 8.60 -6.09
C LEU A 137 -8.22 10.02 -5.55
N ASP A 138 -8.65 11.05 -6.27
CA ASP A 138 -8.45 12.45 -5.90
C ASP A 138 -9.08 12.78 -4.54
N GLY A 139 -8.28 13.35 -3.65
CA GLY A 139 -8.73 13.77 -2.31
C GLY A 139 -9.02 12.63 -1.33
N LEU A 140 -8.82 11.36 -1.73
CA LEU A 140 -8.97 10.22 -0.84
C LEU A 140 -7.77 10.06 0.10
N ASP A 141 -8.05 9.52 1.29
CA ASP A 141 -7.04 9.26 2.31
C ASP A 141 -6.50 7.83 2.20
N PRO A 142 -5.23 7.62 1.79
CA PRO A 142 -4.65 6.28 1.67
C PRO A 142 -4.53 5.55 3.02
N CYS A 143 -4.59 6.26 4.15
CA CYS A 143 -4.60 5.65 5.48
C CYS A 143 -5.94 5.05 5.90
N LYS A 144 -6.99 5.25 5.09
CA LYS A 144 -8.29 4.58 5.24
C LYS A 144 -8.51 3.45 4.25
N ALA A 145 -7.53 3.19 3.37
CA ALA A 145 -7.60 2.18 2.33
C ALA A 145 -7.72 0.75 2.89
N LEU A 146 -7.16 0.49 4.07
CA LEU A 146 -7.32 -0.77 4.78
C LEU A 146 -8.12 -0.55 6.07
N THR A 147 -9.16 -1.36 6.25
CA THR A 147 -9.95 -1.42 7.48
C THR A 147 -9.18 -2.08 8.61
N ALA A 148 -9.63 -1.88 9.85
CA ALA A 148 -9.03 -2.54 11.02
C ALA A 148 -9.03 -4.08 10.91
N ASP A 149 -10.10 -4.66 10.36
CA ASP A 149 -10.22 -6.10 10.17
C ASP A 149 -9.27 -6.62 9.09
N GLN A 150 -9.13 -5.90 7.97
CA GLN A 150 -8.15 -6.23 6.92
C GLN A 150 -6.71 -6.09 7.44
N MET A 151 -6.42 -5.04 8.20
CA MET A 151 -5.12 -4.88 8.87
C MET A 151 -4.83 -6.07 9.80
N ALA A 152 -5.81 -6.52 10.58
CA ALA A 152 -5.65 -7.68 11.46
C ALA A 152 -5.37 -8.97 10.65
N GLN A 153 -6.05 -9.17 9.53
CA GLN A 153 -5.81 -10.31 8.62
C GLN A 153 -4.39 -10.31 8.03
N LEU A 154 -3.84 -9.12 7.76
CA LEU A 154 -2.48 -8.94 7.26
C LEU A 154 -1.41 -8.91 8.38
N GLY A 155 -1.80 -9.04 9.65
CA GLY A 155 -0.89 -8.97 10.80
C GLY A 155 -0.31 -7.57 11.06
N LEU A 156 -1.03 -6.53 10.64
CA LEU A 156 -0.71 -5.13 10.76
C LEU A 156 -1.40 -4.54 11.99
N ALA A 157 -0.75 -3.59 12.64
CA ALA A 157 -1.24 -3.02 13.89
C ALA A 157 -1.04 -1.50 13.98
N ARG A 158 -0.29 -0.91 13.05
CA ARG A 158 0.03 0.51 13.04
C ARG A 158 -0.10 1.05 11.64
N THR A 159 -0.53 2.30 11.58
CA THR A 159 -0.68 3.06 10.35
C THR A 159 -0.08 4.44 10.58
N ARG A 160 0.64 4.96 9.59
CA ARG A 160 1.16 6.34 9.62
C ARG A 160 1.15 6.91 8.20
N VAL A 161 1.00 8.23 8.10
CA VAL A 161 1.22 8.94 6.85
C VAL A 161 2.68 8.73 6.42
N GLY A 162 2.87 8.29 5.17
CA GLY A 162 4.18 8.08 4.57
C GLY A 162 4.80 9.39 4.07
N ASP A 163 6.03 9.32 3.59
CA ASP A 163 6.71 10.48 2.99
C ASP A 163 6.20 10.69 1.55
N PRO A 164 5.53 11.82 1.24
CA PRO A 164 4.98 12.07 -0.09
C PRO A 164 6.04 12.27 -1.19
N THR A 165 7.33 12.32 -0.82
CA THR A 165 8.48 12.42 -1.74
C THR A 165 9.15 11.07 -2.02
N SER A 166 8.58 9.96 -1.52
CA SER A 166 9.15 8.61 -1.70
C SER A 166 9.25 8.19 -3.18
N PHE A 167 8.45 8.81 -4.05
CA PHE A 167 8.53 8.63 -5.49
C PHE A 167 9.30 9.81 -6.09
N ALA A 168 10.58 9.62 -6.42
CA ALA A 168 11.47 10.71 -6.83
C ALA A 168 10.96 11.54 -8.05
N GLU A 169 10.18 10.92 -8.94
CA GLU A 169 9.65 11.55 -10.16
C GLU A 169 8.17 11.95 -10.03
N LEU A 170 7.50 11.60 -8.93
CA LEU A 170 6.09 11.93 -8.69
C LEU A 170 6.00 12.87 -7.50
N GLU A 171 5.58 14.10 -7.75
CA GLU A 171 5.42 15.10 -6.70
C GLU A 171 4.16 14.85 -5.87
N ASN A 172 4.29 14.96 -4.55
CA ASN A 172 3.18 15.01 -3.58
C ASN A 172 2.21 13.82 -3.63
N VAL A 173 2.74 12.60 -3.79
CA VAL A 173 1.89 11.39 -3.78
C VAL A 173 1.40 11.14 -2.35
N PRO A 174 0.08 11.03 -2.10
CA PRO A 174 -0.43 10.56 -0.82
C PRO A 174 0.00 9.11 -0.57
N ILE A 175 0.71 8.87 0.53
CA ILE A 175 1.17 7.53 0.93
C ILE A 175 0.74 7.25 2.36
N CYS A 176 0.40 5.99 2.62
CA CYS A 176 0.24 5.48 3.95
C CYS A 176 1.07 4.22 4.19
N ASP A 177 1.86 4.22 5.27
CA ASP A 177 2.60 3.05 5.71
C ASP A 177 1.82 2.29 6.78
N TYR A 178 1.60 1.01 6.54
CA TYR A 178 1.03 0.06 7.49
C TYR A 178 2.12 -0.90 7.96
N SER A 179 2.26 -1.10 9.28
CA SER A 179 3.32 -1.94 9.83
C SER A 179 2.84 -2.86 10.96
N SER A 180 3.58 -3.94 11.17
CA SER A 180 3.34 -4.88 12.27
C SER A 180 3.81 -4.32 13.62
N ASN A 181 3.21 -4.78 14.72
CA ASN A 181 3.67 -4.50 16.09
C ASN A 181 4.68 -5.53 16.62
N THR A 182 4.92 -6.62 15.88
CA THR A 182 5.65 -7.81 16.37
C THR A 182 7.19 -7.74 16.25
N GLY A 183 7.75 -6.56 15.96
CA GLY A 183 9.20 -6.37 15.78
C GLY A 183 9.76 -6.88 14.45
N LYS A 184 8.93 -7.49 13.60
CA LYS A 184 9.27 -7.78 12.21
C LYS A 184 9.15 -6.51 11.37
N THR A 185 10.12 -6.25 10.49
CA THR A 185 10.11 -5.19 9.48
C THR A 185 9.17 -5.52 8.33
N ILE A 186 7.89 -5.81 8.65
CA ILE A 186 6.85 -6.00 7.65
C ILE A 186 6.12 -4.66 7.53
N THR A 187 6.19 -4.08 6.34
CA THR A 187 5.54 -2.81 6.03
C THR A 187 4.82 -2.92 4.70
N TYR A 188 3.58 -2.46 4.64
CA TYR A 188 2.88 -2.19 3.38
C TYR A 188 2.83 -0.68 3.16
N GLY A 189 3.14 -0.23 1.95
CA GLY A 189 2.87 1.14 1.51
C GLY A 189 1.63 1.13 0.64
N VAL A 190 0.65 1.98 0.91
CA VAL A 190 -0.49 2.22 0.02
C VAL A 190 -0.40 3.65 -0.48
N SER A 191 -0.38 3.83 -1.80
CA SER A 191 -0.21 5.12 -2.45
C SER A 191 -1.29 5.33 -3.50
N PHE A 192 -1.85 6.54 -3.52
CA PHE A 192 -2.85 6.95 -4.50
C PHE A 192 -2.20 7.88 -5.52
N ILE A 193 -1.85 7.36 -6.69
CA ILE A 193 -1.16 8.15 -7.72
C ILE A 193 -2.20 8.67 -8.71
N THR A 194 -2.44 9.97 -8.71
CA THR A 194 -3.47 10.62 -9.55
C THR A 194 -2.90 11.32 -10.79
N THR A 195 -1.59 11.26 -10.99
CA THR A 195 -0.88 12.03 -12.03
C THR A 195 -0.38 11.16 -13.19
N ARG A 196 -0.45 9.83 -13.07
CA ARG A 196 0.05 8.84 -14.04
C ARG A 196 -0.80 7.58 -14.02
N GLY A 197 -0.95 6.94 -15.17
CA GLY A 197 -1.55 5.59 -15.27
C GLY A 197 -0.62 4.50 -14.74
N TYR A 198 -1.16 3.29 -14.57
CA TYR A 198 -0.42 2.12 -14.07
C TYR A 198 0.71 1.66 -15.00
N ASP A 199 0.67 2.08 -16.27
CA ASP A 199 1.66 1.79 -17.31
C ASP A 199 2.94 2.62 -17.15
N TYR A 200 2.95 3.65 -16.30
CA TYR A 200 4.12 4.46 -15.96
C TYR A 200 5.33 3.63 -15.51
N TRP A 201 5.08 2.48 -14.90
CA TRP A 201 6.12 1.59 -14.40
C TRP A 201 6.81 0.77 -15.50
N ASN A 202 6.19 0.67 -16.68
CA ASN A 202 6.73 -0.12 -17.78
C ASN A 202 8.03 0.51 -18.31
N GLY A 203 9.14 -0.21 -18.15
CA GLY A 203 10.45 0.23 -18.63
C GLY A 203 11.08 1.35 -17.80
N ASN A 204 10.58 1.63 -16.60
CA ASN A 204 11.17 2.61 -15.70
C ASN A 204 11.96 1.96 -14.54
N GLY A 205 13.08 2.57 -14.17
CA GLY A 205 13.91 2.15 -13.05
C GLY A 205 14.51 0.73 -13.18
N ASN A 206 14.87 0.16 -12.04
CA ASN A 206 15.44 -1.19 -11.93
C ASN A 206 14.36 -2.23 -11.60
N LEU A 207 13.25 -2.21 -12.35
CA LEU A 207 12.06 -3.02 -12.10
C LEU A 207 11.84 -4.05 -13.21
N GLU A 208 11.56 -5.28 -12.82
CA GLU A 208 10.94 -6.29 -13.67
C GLU A 208 9.42 -6.14 -13.53
N VAL A 209 8.76 -5.73 -14.61
CA VAL A 209 7.32 -5.47 -14.63
C VAL A 209 6.60 -6.56 -15.40
N THR A 210 5.68 -7.24 -14.74
CA THR A 210 4.85 -8.30 -15.31
C THR A 210 3.39 -7.87 -15.33
N PRO A 211 2.73 -7.83 -16.49
CA PRO A 211 1.28 -7.60 -16.57
C PRO A 211 0.52 -8.66 -15.78
N THR A 212 -0.47 -8.24 -15.01
CA THR A 212 -1.30 -9.12 -14.18
C THR A 212 -2.72 -8.57 -14.07
N THR A 213 -3.55 -9.24 -13.29
CA THR A 213 -4.92 -8.81 -13.00
C THR A 213 -5.18 -8.94 -11.51
N VAL A 214 -5.82 -7.92 -10.92
CA VAL A 214 -6.20 -7.90 -9.49
C VAL A 214 -7.69 -7.62 -9.41
N ALA A 215 -8.49 -8.55 -8.87
CA ALA A 215 -9.95 -8.42 -8.81
C ALA A 215 -10.63 -8.00 -10.15
N GLY A 216 -10.05 -8.42 -11.29
CA GLY A 216 -10.55 -8.06 -12.63
C GLY A 216 -10.01 -6.75 -13.21
N TYR A 217 -9.21 -5.99 -12.46
CA TYR A 217 -8.52 -4.79 -12.94
C TYR A 217 -7.20 -5.16 -13.60
N ASP A 218 -6.89 -4.52 -14.73
CA ASP A 218 -5.54 -4.57 -15.29
C ASP A 218 -4.54 -3.98 -14.29
N ALA A 219 -3.41 -4.65 -14.13
CA ALA A 219 -2.40 -4.28 -13.16
C ALA A 219 -1.00 -4.66 -13.62
N SER A 220 0.00 -4.07 -12.98
CA SER A 220 1.42 -4.35 -13.18
C SER A 220 2.01 -4.83 -11.87
N LEU A 221 2.51 -6.06 -11.85
CA LEU A 221 3.31 -6.58 -10.74
C LEU A 221 4.77 -6.20 -10.98
N MET A 222 5.40 -5.58 -9.99
CA MET A 222 6.75 -5.04 -10.10
C MET A 222 7.66 -5.69 -9.06
N LYS A 223 8.82 -6.10 -9.53
CA LYS A 223 9.87 -6.72 -8.73
C LYS A 223 11.15 -5.93 -8.92
N LEU A 224 11.84 -5.59 -7.84
CA LEU A 224 13.17 -5.01 -7.96
C LEU A 224 14.15 -6.05 -8.49
N VAL A 225 14.91 -5.71 -9.54
CA VAL A 225 15.93 -6.59 -10.12
C VAL A 225 17.22 -6.49 -9.30
N GLY A 226 17.83 -7.62 -8.94
CA GLY A 226 19.09 -7.67 -8.19
C GLY A 226 19.10 -8.75 -7.10
N ASP A 227 20.11 -8.72 -6.24
CA ASP A 227 20.46 -9.87 -5.38
C ASP A 227 19.53 -10.14 -4.18
N LYS A 228 18.56 -9.26 -3.89
CA LYS A 228 17.68 -9.42 -2.71
C LYS A 228 16.23 -9.08 -3.00
N ALA A 229 15.37 -10.09 -2.85
CA ALA A 229 13.92 -9.94 -2.87
C ALA A 229 13.39 -9.48 -1.51
N TYR A 230 13.47 -8.19 -1.23
CA TYR A 230 12.90 -7.60 0.00
C TYR A 230 11.66 -6.75 -0.25
N THR A 231 11.27 -6.55 -1.52
CA THR A 231 10.06 -5.80 -1.90
C THR A 231 9.33 -6.49 -3.05
N CYS A 232 8.01 -6.36 -3.06
CA CYS A 232 7.20 -6.53 -4.25
C CYS A 232 6.10 -5.48 -4.26
N ASP A 233 5.81 -4.97 -5.45
CA ASP A 233 4.94 -3.83 -5.65
C ASP A 233 3.87 -4.18 -6.70
N VAL A 234 2.69 -3.59 -6.59
CA VAL A 234 1.61 -3.76 -7.57
C VAL A 234 0.96 -2.41 -7.86
N ALA A 235 0.81 -2.09 -9.14
CA ALA A 235 0.09 -0.93 -9.63
C ALA A 235 -1.18 -1.38 -10.32
N VAL A 236 -2.34 -0.99 -9.79
CA VAL A 236 -3.67 -1.37 -10.28
C VAL A 236 -4.34 -0.20 -10.97
N ASP A 237 -4.83 -0.43 -12.18
CA ASP A 237 -5.44 0.59 -13.01
C ASP A 237 -6.89 0.89 -12.61
N VAL A 238 -7.09 1.88 -11.73
CA VAL A 238 -8.42 2.18 -11.17
C VAL A 238 -9.17 3.27 -11.92
N ALA A 239 -8.47 4.18 -12.61
CA ALA A 239 -9.08 5.26 -13.41
C ALA A 239 -8.09 5.83 -14.43
N ASP A 240 -8.60 6.55 -15.43
CA ASP A 240 -7.73 7.13 -16.47
C ASP A 240 -6.71 8.10 -15.87
N GLY A 241 -5.43 7.83 -16.14
CA GLY A 241 -4.32 8.63 -15.62
C GLY A 241 -4.11 8.50 -14.12
N GLN A 242 -4.73 7.52 -13.46
CA GLN A 242 -4.59 7.27 -12.02
C GLN A 242 -4.39 5.78 -11.75
N HIS A 243 -3.65 5.46 -10.71
CA HIS A 243 -3.51 4.08 -10.28
C HIS A 243 -3.31 3.96 -8.78
N LEU A 244 -3.76 2.83 -8.27
CA LEU A 244 -3.51 2.39 -6.91
C LEU A 244 -2.16 1.69 -6.89
N HIS A 245 -1.21 2.17 -6.10
CA HIS A 245 0.09 1.52 -5.92
C HIS A 245 0.20 0.94 -4.52
N LEU A 246 0.50 -0.35 -4.41
CA LEU A 246 0.80 -1.00 -3.14
C LEU A 246 2.22 -1.57 -3.18
N SER A 247 2.97 -1.35 -2.10
CA SER A 247 4.25 -2.00 -1.86
C SER A 247 4.16 -2.93 -0.66
N HIS A 248 4.93 -4.02 -0.68
CA HIS A 248 5.13 -4.87 0.48
C HIS A 248 6.62 -5.08 0.70
N HIS A 249 7.12 -4.55 1.81
CA HIS A 249 8.51 -4.64 2.24
C HIS A 249 8.66 -5.66 3.37
N ALA A 250 9.67 -6.51 3.25
CA ALA A 250 10.07 -7.47 4.26
C ALA A 250 11.59 -7.44 4.50
N GLY A 251 12.06 -8.24 5.46
CA GLY A 251 13.49 -8.44 5.72
C GLY A 251 14.23 -9.16 4.58
N SER A 252 15.56 -9.22 4.69
CA SER A 252 16.49 -9.63 3.61
C SER A 252 16.41 -11.07 3.09
N ASP A 253 15.57 -11.91 3.69
CA ASP A 253 15.47 -13.35 3.41
C ASP A 253 14.04 -13.77 3.04
N ALA A 254 13.22 -12.82 2.57
CA ALA A 254 11.85 -13.10 2.17
C ALA A 254 11.77 -13.79 0.79
N ASN A 255 10.80 -14.67 0.64
CA ASN A 255 10.47 -15.27 -0.65
C ASN A 255 9.73 -14.22 -1.52
N GLN A 256 10.29 -13.85 -2.67
CA GLN A 256 9.72 -12.84 -3.56
C GLN A 256 8.30 -13.16 -4.02
N GLU A 257 8.03 -14.43 -4.35
CA GLU A 257 6.70 -14.86 -4.80
C GLU A 257 5.67 -14.73 -3.67
N GLU A 258 6.09 -15.03 -2.44
CA GLU A 258 5.23 -14.84 -1.27
C GLU A 258 4.95 -13.36 -1.02
N LEU A 259 5.96 -12.48 -1.17
CA LEU A 259 5.76 -11.04 -1.05
C LEU A 259 4.76 -10.53 -2.09
N CYS A 260 4.93 -10.96 -3.35
CA CYS A 260 4.03 -10.57 -4.43
C CYS A 260 2.62 -11.10 -4.21
N ARG A 261 2.45 -12.34 -3.79
CA ARG A 261 1.12 -12.88 -3.45
C ARG A 261 0.46 -12.06 -2.34
N LYS A 262 1.22 -11.70 -1.29
CA LYS A 262 0.72 -10.90 -0.17
C LYS A 262 0.33 -9.48 -0.59
N VAL A 263 1.12 -8.81 -1.43
CA VAL A 263 0.80 -7.45 -1.90
C VAL A 263 -0.41 -7.47 -2.82
N THR A 264 -0.56 -8.49 -3.69
CA THR A 264 -1.74 -8.67 -4.53
C THR A 264 -3.00 -8.88 -3.69
N SER A 265 -2.98 -9.76 -2.69
CA SER A 265 -4.13 -9.95 -1.80
C SER A 265 -4.47 -8.69 -0.99
N ALA A 266 -3.46 -7.91 -0.57
CA ALA A 266 -3.71 -6.62 0.07
C ALA A 266 -4.34 -5.61 -0.90
N ALA A 267 -3.96 -5.62 -2.18
CA ALA A 267 -4.56 -4.76 -3.20
C ALA A 267 -6.03 -5.11 -3.44
N GLU A 268 -6.39 -6.40 -3.46
CA GLU A 268 -7.79 -6.84 -3.51
C GLU A 268 -8.60 -6.29 -2.33
N MET A 269 -8.06 -6.36 -1.11
CA MET A 269 -8.69 -5.79 0.09
C MET A 269 -8.89 -4.28 -0.02
N VAL A 270 -7.93 -3.55 -0.59
CA VAL A 270 -8.08 -2.10 -0.80
C VAL A 270 -9.17 -1.82 -1.83
N LEU A 271 -9.21 -2.55 -2.94
CA LEU A 271 -10.25 -2.40 -3.97
C LEU A 271 -11.66 -2.63 -3.41
N ASP A 272 -11.82 -3.59 -2.50
CA ASP A 272 -13.08 -3.82 -1.78
C ASP A 272 -13.49 -2.63 -0.88
N THR A 273 -12.50 -1.89 -0.36
CA THR A 273 -12.72 -0.73 0.52
C THR A 273 -12.98 0.57 -0.26
N LEU A 274 -12.43 0.72 -1.47
CA LEU A 274 -12.54 1.97 -2.26
C LEU A 274 -13.97 2.52 -2.41
N PRO A 275 -15.02 1.70 -2.65
CA PRO A 275 -16.40 2.20 -2.72
C PRO A 275 -16.89 2.94 -1.47
N SER A 276 -16.29 2.66 -0.31
CA SER A 276 -16.65 3.31 0.95
C SER A 276 -15.92 4.64 1.19
N LEU A 277 -14.91 4.94 0.36
CA LEU A 277 -14.09 6.14 0.46
C LEU A 277 -14.49 7.21 -0.56
N SER A 278 -15.08 6.80 -1.69
CA SER A 278 -15.54 7.66 -2.80
C SER A 278 -16.84 8.41 -2.53
#